data_AF-A0A534USK5-F1
#
_entry.id   AF-A0A534USK5-F1
#
_cell.length_a   1.000
_cell.length_b   1.000
_cell.length_c   1.000
_cell.angle_alpha   90.00
_cell.angle_beta   90.00
_cell.angle_gamma   90.00
#
_symmetry.space_group_name_H-M   'P 1'
#
loop_
_entity.id
_entity.type
_entity.pdbx_description
1 polymer ?
#
loop_
_entity_poly.entity_id
_entity_poly.type
_entity_poly.pdbx_seq_one_letter_code
_entity_poly.pdbx_strand_id
1 'polypeptide(L)' 'MKCQRCGNDKEAEFRVVSDILDIKVCADCAGEARSLGMSVEVVEIDKAKNERAVSNAEARGYRVVMVSDYAH' A
#
# COMPACT_ATOMS: atom_id res chain seq x y z
N MET A 1 8.47 -6.03 -2.57
CA MET A 1 8.73 -5.64 -3.99
C MET A 1 9.10 -4.16 -4.05
N LYS A 2 9.78 -3.66 -5.10
CA LYS A 2 10.24 -2.24 -5.13
C LYS A 2 9.13 -1.27 -5.52
N CYS A 3 9.26 0.00 -5.10
CA CYS A 3 8.35 1.07 -5.50
C CYS A 3 8.36 1.30 -7.02
N GLN A 4 7.19 1.26 -7.65
CA GLN A 4 7.03 1.43 -9.09
C GLN A 4 7.00 2.90 -9.53
N ARG A 5 6.90 3.84 -8.57
CA ARG A 5 6.78 5.28 -8.85
C ARG A 5 8.11 6.02 -8.81
N CYS A 6 8.85 5.88 -7.72
CA CYS A 6 10.05 6.70 -7.49
C CYS A 6 11.35 6.02 -7.92
N GLY A 7 11.31 4.76 -8.35
CA GLY A 7 12.51 4.02 -8.77
C GLY A 7 13.54 3.78 -7.67
N ASN A 8 13.27 4.23 -6.43
CA ASN A 8 14.11 3.96 -5.29
C ASN A 8 13.98 2.48 -4.89
N ASP A 9 15.06 1.90 -4.37
CA ASP A 9 15.10 0.56 -3.75
C ASP A 9 14.25 0.42 -2.48
N LYS A 10 13.31 1.33 -2.23
CA LYS A 10 12.34 1.26 -1.14
C LYS A 10 11.31 0.18 -1.44
N GLU A 11 10.97 -0.61 -0.42
CA GLU A 11 9.89 -1.57 -0.52
C GLU A 11 8.56 -0.83 -0.75
N ALA A 12 7.79 -1.34 -1.72
CA ALA A 12 6.41 -0.99 -1.90
C ALA A 12 5.60 -1.62 -0.77
N GLU A 13 4.76 -0.82 -0.14
CA GLU A 13 3.91 -1.22 0.99
C GLU A 13 2.43 -0.86 0.73
N PHE A 14 2.18 -0.05 -0.31
CA PHE A 14 0.88 0.51 -0.63
C PHE A 14 0.56 0.31 -2.11
N ARG A 15 -0.73 0.24 -2.44
CA ARG A 15 -1.30 0.33 -3.79
C ARG A 15 -1.89 1.71 -3.94
N VAL A 16 -1.64 2.35 -5.06
CA VAL A 16 -2.42 3.50 -5.50
C VAL A 16 -3.26 3.02 -6.66
N VAL A 17 -4.59 3.15 -6.50
CA VAL A 17 -5.57 2.73 -7.49
C VAL A 17 -6.39 3.95 -7.91
N SER A 18 -6.46 4.18 -9.21
CA SER A 18 -7.36 5.16 -9.84
C SER A 18 -7.88 4.59 -11.16
N ASP A 19 -8.76 5.33 -11.84
CA ASP A 19 -9.37 4.92 -13.12
C ASP A 19 -8.34 4.60 -14.22
N ILE A 20 -7.12 5.13 -14.10
CA ILE A 20 -6.06 5.01 -15.11
C ILE A 20 -4.72 4.49 -14.55
N LEU A 21 -4.60 4.32 -13.23
CA LEU A 21 -3.34 3.92 -12.59
C LEU A 21 -3.58 2.81 -11.56
N ASP A 22 -2.79 1.75 -11.68
CA ASP A 22 -2.72 0.68 -10.70
C ASP A 22 -1.24 0.36 -10.43
N ILE A 23 -0.68 0.95 -9.37
CA ILE A 23 0.75 0.85 -9.08
C ILE A 23 1.01 0.60 -7.59
N LYS A 24 2.09 -0.12 -7.28
CA LYS A 24 2.55 -0.32 -5.91
C LYS A 24 3.68 0.64 -5.56
N VAL A 25 3.56 1.30 -4.43
CA VAL A 25 4.42 2.41 -4.02
C VAL A 25 4.88 2.29 -2.58
N CYS A 26 5.99 2.95 -2.25
CA CYS A 26 6.48 3.08 -0.88
C CYS A 26 5.66 4.10 -0.07
N ALA A 27 5.85 4.13 1.25
CA ALA A 27 5.14 5.03 2.17
C ALA A 27 5.18 6.52 1.75
N ASP A 28 6.33 7.03 1.28
CA ASP A 28 6.45 8.43 0.85
C ASP A 28 5.54 8.74 -0.34
N CYS A 29 5.58 7.88 -1.37
CA CYS A 29 4.77 8.03 -2.57
C CYS A 29 3.28 7.81 -2.29
N ALA A 30 2.93 6.96 -1.32
CA ALA A 30 1.57 6.81 -0.82
C ALA A 30 1.08 8.10 -0.15
N GLY A 31 1.93 8.76 0.65
CA GLY A 31 1.63 10.06 1.27
C GLY A 31 1.34 11.13 0.23
N GLU A 32 2.18 11.23 -0.81
CA GLU A 32 1.96 12.15 -1.93
C GLU A 32 0.66 11.85 -2.67
N ALA A 33 0.38 10.58 -3.00
CA ALA A 33 -0.85 10.18 -3.66
C ALA A 33 -2.09 10.56 -2.83
N ARG A 34 -2.03 10.38 -1.51
CA ARG A 34 -3.10 10.78 -0.59
C ARG A 34 -3.30 12.30 -0.57
N SER A 35 -2.21 13.08 -0.57
CA SER A 35 -2.30 14.55 -0.67
C SER A 35 -2.92 15.03 -1.98
N LEU A 36 -2.80 14.23 -3.04
CA LEU A 36 -3.43 14.48 -4.34
C LEU A 36 -4.88 13.98 -4.42
N GLY A 37 -5.42 13.42 -3.34
CA GLY A 37 -6.78 12.89 -3.29
C GLY A 37 -6.96 11.54 -4.00
N MET A 38 -5.87 10.82 -4.27
CA MET A 38 -5.94 9.47 -4.85
C MET A 38 -6.30 8.45 -3.77
N SER A 39 -7.01 7.41 -4.19
CA SER A 39 -7.29 6.25 -3.33
C SER A 39 -6.02 5.44 -3.14
N VAL A 40 -5.63 5.27 -1.87
CA VAL A 40 -4.46 4.48 -1.48
C VAL A 40 -4.95 3.29 -0.66
N GLU A 41 -4.63 2.09 -1.13
CA GLU A 41 -4.91 0.83 -0.43
C GLU A 41 -3.60 0.29 0.16
N VAL A 42 -3.67 -0.40 1.29
CA VAL A 42 -2.51 -1.11 1.82
C VAL A 42 -2.42 -2.44 1.08
N VAL A 43 -1.30 -2.72 0.41
CA VAL A 43 -1.09 -4.04 -0.19
C VAL A 43 -0.45 -4.91 0.87
N GLU A 44 -1.21 -5.85 1.38
CA GLU A 44 -0.64 -6.96 2.13
C GLU A 44 0.24 -7.78 1.18
N ILE A 45 1.56 -7.55 1.20
CA ILE A 45 2.50 -8.38 0.45
C ILE A 45 2.72 -9.66 1.27
N ASP A 46 2.05 -10.72 0.84
CA ASP A 46 2.04 -12.10 1.35
C ASP A 46 3.11 -12.48 2.41
N LYS A 47 2.59 -12.70 3.64
CA LYS A 47 2.68 -13.94 4.46
C LYS A 47 3.88 -14.35 5.31
N ALA A 48 4.89 -13.51 5.60
CA ALA A 48 5.89 -13.88 6.63
C ALA A 48 6.03 -12.90 7.82
N LYS A 49 5.38 -11.72 7.79
CA LYS A 49 5.55 -10.68 8.82
C LYS A 49 4.24 -10.05 9.30
N ASN A 50 3.15 -10.82 9.28
CA ASN A 50 1.77 -10.29 9.33
C ASN A 50 1.41 -9.55 10.64
N GLU A 51 1.96 -9.89 11.81
CA GLU A 51 1.41 -9.34 13.07
C GLU A 51 1.82 -7.89 13.41
N ARG A 52 2.91 -7.36 12.85
CA ARG A 52 3.40 -5.99 13.19
C ARG A 52 2.93 -4.88 12.26
N ALA A 53 2.60 -5.20 11.02
CA ALA A 53 2.26 -4.20 10.01
C ALA A 53 0.83 -3.66 10.21
N VAL A 54 -0.12 -4.55 10.56
CA VAL A 54 -1.52 -4.19 10.83
C VAL A 54 -1.60 -3.20 11.99
N SER A 55 -0.91 -3.48 13.10
CA SER A 55 -0.86 -2.59 14.27
C SER A 55 -0.31 -1.19 13.95
N ASN A 56 0.63 -1.07 13.00
CA ASN A 56 1.20 0.22 12.60
C ASN A 56 0.31 1.00 11.62
N ALA A 57 -0.46 0.32 10.77
CA ALA A 57 -1.39 0.95 9.84
C ALA A 57 -2.60 1.53 10.60
N GLU A 58 -3.15 0.77 11.54
CA GLU A 58 -4.25 1.23 12.40
C GLU A 58 -3.82 2.38 13.31
N ALA A 59 -2.62 2.31 13.92
CA ALA A 59 -2.08 3.40 14.74
C ALA A 59 -1.87 4.71 13.96
N ARG A 60 -1.78 4.65 12.63
CA ARG A 60 -1.63 5.81 11.72
C ARG A 60 -2.95 6.25 11.07
N GLY A 61 -4.07 5.64 11.44
CA GLY A 61 -5.40 6.01 10.95
C GLY A 61 -5.71 5.57 9.52
N TYR A 62 -5.00 4.56 9.00
CA TYR A 62 -5.34 3.97 7.70
C TYR A 62 -6.51 3.00 7.85
N ARG A 63 -7.52 3.13 6.99
CA ARG A 63 -8.59 2.12 6.87
C ARG A 63 -8.00 0.91 6.15
N VAL A 64 -7.56 -0.09 6.89
CA VAL A 64 -7.11 -1.37 6.33
C VAL A 64 -8.34 -2.07 5.77
N VAL A 65 -8.47 -2.08 4.45
CA VAL A 65 -9.40 -3.00 3.77
C VAL A 65 -8.58 -4.25 3.55
N MET A 66 -8.76 -5.25 4.42
CA MET A 66 -8.18 -6.58 4.17
C MET A 66 -8.75 -7.09 2.86
N VAL A 67 -7.97 -7.03 1.79
CA VAL A 67 -8.33 -7.69 0.54
C VAL A 67 -7.98 -9.15 0.76
N SER A 68 -8.91 -9.89 1.35
CA SER A 68 -8.83 -11.35 1.40
C SER A 68 -8.83 -11.82 -0.05
N ASP A 69 -7.67 -12.20 -0.58
CA ASP A 69 -7.54 -12.84 -1.89
C ASP A 69 -8.43 -14.09 -1.91
N TYR A 70 -9.67 -13.91 -2.38
CA TYR A 70 -10.59 -15.00 -2.66
C TYR A 70 -10.12 -15.69 -3.95
N ALA A 71 -9.59 -16.90 -3.73
CA ALA A 71 -9.72 -18.11 -4.53
C ALA A 71 -9.47 -18.04 -6.06
N HIS A 72 -8.43 -18.74 -6.50
CA HIS A 72 -8.57 -19.89 -7.41
C HIS A 72 -7.37 -20.84 -7.32
#